data_AF-A0A6L6X9Y5-F1
#
_entry.id   AF-A0A6L6X9Y5-F1
#
_cell.length_a   1.000
_cell.length_b   1.000
_cell.length_c   1.000
_cell.angle_alpha   90.00
_cell.angle_beta   90.00
_cell.angle_gamma   90.00
#
_symmetry.space_group_name_H-M   'P 1'
#
loop_
_entity.id
_entity.type
_entity.pdbx_description
1 polymer ?
#
loop_
_entity_poly.entity_id
_entity_poly.type
_entity_poly.pdbx_seq_one_letter_code
_entity_poly.pdbx_strand_id
1 'polypeptide(L)'
;MLSARSLFQEILDNDESFRLFCSIAASGEAQGGWENGRIAALVPDSRRLLAPKIARHGADEDKHGRIFHALLRKRGLEPVEVPHETDYTMLLERHGIGLAHEKLRADEPLTEQDIITYLAHSRVTEQRAADQMDMLRKYFGHHPEVGRAVKMISNDEDNHLAYCHEELLRFAYAGHGRAIQRTLRECALVEIGVYRDVSLAVMEHMGRILRWSPTKARTLAAGIHGLHGFERVGGWRRMVSLKMPQRRDALGGPATSAPEFA
;
A
#
# COMPACT_ATOMS: atom_id res chain seq x y z
N MET A 1 10.53 -25.52 7.70
CA MET A 1 10.00 -24.81 8.90
C MET A 1 9.12 -23.67 8.40
N LEU A 2 7.95 -23.46 9.01
CA LEU A 2 7.05 -22.37 8.61
C LEU A 2 7.64 -21.03 9.05
N SER A 3 8.00 -20.20 8.08
CA SER A 3 8.47 -18.82 8.27
C SER A 3 7.96 -17.92 7.14
N ALA A 4 7.98 -16.61 7.35
CA ALA A 4 7.65 -15.65 6.29
C ALA A 4 8.52 -15.87 5.05
N ARG A 5 9.84 -16.06 5.21
CA ARG A 5 10.75 -16.36 4.11
C ARG A 5 10.35 -17.61 3.33
N SER A 6 10.08 -18.73 4.00
CA SER A 6 9.69 -19.96 3.30
C SER A 6 8.34 -19.81 2.60
N LEU A 7 7.40 -19.06 3.19
CA LEU A 7 6.07 -18.84 2.62
C LEU A 7 6.15 -18.06 1.31
N PHE A 8 6.86 -16.94 1.31
CA PHE A 8 7.05 -16.14 0.10
C PHE A 8 7.91 -16.87 -0.93
N GLN A 9 8.89 -17.66 -0.51
CA GLN A 9 9.67 -18.48 -1.45
C GLN A 9 8.76 -19.47 -2.19
N GLU A 10 7.84 -20.15 -1.51
CA GLU A 10 6.86 -21.03 -2.18
C GLU A 10 5.96 -20.29 -3.17
N ILE A 11 5.58 -19.03 -2.87
CA ILE A 11 4.83 -18.18 -3.80
C ILE A 11 5.70 -17.81 -5.01
N LEU A 12 6.96 -17.46 -4.81
CA LEU A 12 7.88 -17.10 -5.88
C LEU A 12 8.27 -18.30 -6.77
N ASP A 13 8.37 -19.50 -6.22
CA ASP A 13 8.85 -20.69 -6.93
C ASP A 13 7.76 -21.38 -7.79
N ASN A 14 6.51 -20.93 -7.70
CA ASN A 14 5.40 -21.47 -8.47
C ASN A 14 4.77 -20.37 -9.34
N ASP A 15 4.69 -20.62 -10.64
CA ASP A 15 4.24 -19.59 -11.59
C ASP A 15 2.78 -19.19 -11.41
N GLU A 16 1.91 -20.09 -10.98
CA GLU A 16 0.49 -19.77 -10.80
C GLU A 16 0.27 -18.88 -9.56
N SER A 17 0.92 -19.18 -8.44
CA SER A 17 0.85 -18.35 -7.23
C SER A 17 1.59 -17.03 -7.41
N PHE A 18 2.75 -17.04 -8.07
CA PHE A 18 3.47 -15.83 -8.45
C PHE A 18 2.62 -14.93 -9.35
N ARG A 19 1.95 -15.53 -10.35
CA ARG A 19 1.06 -14.82 -11.26
C ARG A 19 -0.05 -14.11 -10.51
N LEU A 20 -0.74 -14.82 -9.62
CA LEU A 20 -1.81 -14.23 -8.81
C LEU A 20 -1.27 -13.13 -7.88
N PHE A 21 -0.15 -13.39 -7.20
CA PHE A 21 0.46 -12.42 -6.27
C PHE A 21 0.83 -11.11 -6.97
N CYS A 22 1.51 -11.18 -8.12
CA CYS A 22 1.85 -9.99 -8.90
C CYS A 22 0.63 -9.30 -9.51
N SER A 23 -0.43 -10.04 -9.86
CA SER A 23 -1.66 -9.43 -10.40
C SER A 23 -2.41 -8.65 -9.31
N ILE A 24 -2.51 -9.19 -8.10
CA ILE A 24 -3.09 -8.49 -6.94
C ILE A 24 -2.32 -7.21 -6.66
N ALA A 25 -0.98 -7.30 -6.57
CA ALA A 25 -0.14 -6.15 -6.31
C ALA A 25 -0.29 -5.09 -7.41
N ALA A 26 -0.14 -5.47 -8.68
CA ALA A 26 -0.27 -4.55 -9.81
C ALA A 26 -1.61 -3.80 -9.86
N SER A 27 -2.71 -4.49 -9.53
CA SER A 27 -4.04 -3.89 -9.48
C SER A 27 -4.15 -2.83 -8.38
N GLY A 28 -3.60 -3.12 -7.19
CA GLY A 28 -3.55 -2.15 -6.08
C GLY A 28 -2.78 -0.89 -6.46
N GLU A 29 -1.59 -1.05 -7.05
CA GLU A 29 -0.76 0.11 -7.42
C GLU A 29 -1.38 0.93 -8.55
N ALA A 30 -2.04 0.29 -9.52
CA ALA A 30 -2.73 0.99 -10.59
C ALA A 30 -3.91 1.83 -10.06
N GLN A 31 -4.64 1.32 -9.06
CA GLN A 31 -5.68 2.09 -8.40
C GLN A 31 -5.10 3.26 -7.61
N GLY A 32 -4.04 3.02 -6.81
CA GLY A 32 -3.33 4.07 -6.07
C GLY A 32 -2.79 5.18 -6.98
N GLY A 33 -2.24 4.81 -8.14
CA GLY A 33 -1.77 5.74 -9.17
C GLY A 33 -2.90 6.63 -9.71
N TRP A 34 -4.03 6.01 -10.10
CA TRP A 34 -5.20 6.74 -10.56
C TRP A 34 -5.77 7.69 -9.49
N GLU A 35 -5.94 7.20 -8.25
CA GLU A 35 -6.49 7.99 -7.14
C GLU A 35 -5.63 9.23 -6.87
N ASN A 36 -4.32 9.05 -6.70
CA ASN A 36 -3.39 10.16 -6.49
C ASN A 36 -3.36 11.11 -7.68
N GLY A 37 -3.39 10.61 -8.92
CA GLY A 37 -3.48 11.44 -10.12
C GLY A 37 -4.71 12.35 -10.12
N ARG A 38 -5.87 11.81 -9.73
CA ARG A 38 -7.11 12.59 -9.58
C ARG A 38 -7.04 13.58 -8.43
N ILE A 39 -6.54 13.18 -7.27
CA ILE A 39 -6.39 14.07 -6.11
C ILE A 39 -5.47 15.24 -6.46
N ALA A 40 -4.36 15.00 -7.16
CA ALA A 40 -3.43 16.03 -7.61
C ALA A 40 -4.09 17.05 -8.55
N ALA A 41 -4.96 16.59 -9.45
CA ALA A 41 -5.71 17.45 -10.34
C ALA A 41 -6.73 18.33 -9.59
N LEU A 42 -7.33 17.79 -8.52
CA LEU A 42 -8.41 18.44 -7.78
C LEU A 42 -7.94 19.20 -6.51
N VAL A 43 -6.63 19.30 -6.26
CA VAL A 43 -6.11 20.07 -5.11
C VAL A 43 -6.60 21.53 -5.18
N PRO A 44 -7.19 22.08 -4.10
CA PRO A 44 -7.67 23.46 -4.08
C PRO A 44 -6.50 24.46 -4.17
N ASP A 45 -6.77 25.64 -4.71
CA ASP A 45 -5.75 26.69 -4.94
C ASP A 45 -4.98 27.06 -3.66
N SER A 46 -5.67 27.11 -2.51
CA SER A 46 -5.06 27.37 -1.19
C SER A 46 -4.00 26.35 -0.78
N ARG A 47 -3.99 25.18 -1.43
CA ARG A 47 -3.08 24.05 -1.16
C ARG A 47 -2.32 23.60 -2.40
N ARG A 48 -2.24 24.43 -3.45
CA ARG A 48 -1.67 24.05 -4.77
C ARG A 48 -0.25 23.48 -4.70
N LEU A 49 0.54 23.87 -3.71
CA LEU A 49 1.89 23.35 -3.48
C LEU A 49 1.93 21.83 -3.19
N LEU A 50 0.83 21.21 -2.79
CA LEU A 50 0.74 19.75 -2.60
C LEU A 50 0.59 18.99 -3.92
N ALA A 51 0.00 19.60 -4.94
CA ALA A 51 -0.34 18.92 -6.19
C ALA A 51 0.85 18.20 -6.85
N PRO A 52 2.06 18.81 -6.95
CA PRO A 52 3.21 18.10 -7.53
C PRO A 52 3.67 16.88 -6.73
N LYS A 53 3.54 16.91 -5.39
CA LYS A 53 3.92 15.80 -4.52
C LYS A 53 2.95 14.64 -4.63
N ILE A 54 1.64 14.95 -4.65
CA ILE A 54 0.57 13.95 -4.85
C ILE A 54 0.68 13.34 -6.24
N ALA A 55 0.95 14.16 -7.27
CA ALA A 55 1.16 13.65 -8.63
C ALA A 55 2.39 12.73 -8.70
N ARG A 56 3.47 13.07 -7.99
CA ARG A 56 4.66 12.22 -7.91
C ARG A 56 4.37 10.91 -7.19
N HIS A 57 3.63 10.94 -6.07
CA HIS A 57 3.15 9.74 -5.39
C HIS A 57 2.41 8.84 -6.37
N GLY A 58 1.39 9.36 -7.07
CA GLY A 58 0.66 8.57 -8.07
C GLY A 58 1.53 8.01 -9.21
N ALA A 59 2.53 8.77 -9.66
CA ALA A 59 3.48 8.29 -10.67
C ALA A 59 4.41 7.18 -10.16
N ASP A 60 4.75 7.20 -8.87
CA ASP A 60 5.52 6.15 -8.21
C ASP A 60 4.67 4.87 -8.06
N GLU A 61 3.38 4.98 -7.73
CA GLU A 61 2.43 3.83 -7.73
C GLU A 61 2.25 3.23 -9.14
N ASP A 62 1.99 4.06 -10.16
CA ASP A 62 1.90 3.60 -11.55
C ASP A 62 3.18 2.86 -11.98
N LYS A 63 4.34 3.32 -11.49
CA LYS A 63 5.63 2.68 -11.72
C LYS A 63 5.70 1.32 -11.03
N HIS A 64 5.22 1.17 -9.79
CA HIS A 64 5.17 -0.12 -9.10
C HIS A 64 4.28 -1.13 -9.82
N GLY A 65 3.10 -0.70 -10.29
CA GLY A 65 2.23 -1.55 -11.11
C GLY A 65 2.93 -2.06 -12.38
N ARG A 66 3.67 -1.18 -13.07
CA ARG A 66 4.49 -1.58 -14.24
C ARG A 66 5.60 -2.55 -13.88
N ILE A 67 6.20 -2.45 -12.69
CA ILE A 67 7.23 -3.38 -12.20
C ILE A 67 6.64 -4.77 -12.02
N PHE A 68 5.48 -4.91 -11.37
CA PHE A 68 4.81 -6.21 -11.21
C PHE A 68 4.43 -6.83 -12.56
N HIS A 69 3.92 -6.04 -13.51
CA HIS A 69 3.69 -6.53 -14.88
C HIS A 69 4.98 -6.94 -15.60
N ALA A 70 6.08 -6.23 -15.41
CA ALA A 70 7.37 -6.60 -15.98
C ALA A 70 7.88 -7.93 -15.41
N LEU A 71 7.68 -8.18 -14.11
CA LEU A 71 8.01 -9.44 -13.46
C LEU A 71 7.20 -10.61 -14.06
N LEU A 72 5.90 -10.42 -14.31
CA LEU A 72 5.06 -11.41 -15.00
C LEU A 72 5.59 -11.71 -16.41
N ARG A 73 5.82 -10.68 -17.22
CA ARG A 73 6.33 -10.83 -18.60
C ARG A 73 7.68 -11.53 -18.64
N LYS A 74 8.56 -11.26 -17.68
CA LYS A 74 9.87 -11.93 -17.58
C LYS A 74 9.75 -13.44 -17.42
N ARG A 75 8.65 -13.93 -16.86
CA ARG A 75 8.32 -15.36 -16.76
C ARG A 75 7.41 -15.87 -17.88
N GLY A 76 7.05 -15.05 -18.87
CA GLY A 76 6.09 -15.41 -19.90
C GLY A 76 4.67 -15.60 -19.38
N LEU A 77 4.32 -14.91 -18.28
CA LEU A 77 3.00 -14.98 -17.65
C LEU A 77 2.18 -13.74 -18.00
N GLU A 78 0.90 -13.95 -18.28
CA GLU A 78 -0.09 -12.88 -18.41
C GLU A 78 -0.76 -12.62 -17.04
N PRO A 79 -1.18 -11.37 -16.75
CA PRO A 79 -1.95 -11.06 -15.55
C PRO A 79 -3.26 -11.86 -15.48
N VAL A 80 -3.75 -12.09 -14.26
CA VAL A 80 -5.06 -12.70 -14.01
C VAL A 80 -6.03 -11.70 -13.42
N GLU A 81 -7.32 -12.00 -13.54
CA GLU A 81 -8.36 -11.30 -12.79
C GLU A 81 -8.11 -11.43 -11.29
N VAL A 82 -8.18 -10.30 -10.60
CA VAL A 82 -7.95 -10.22 -9.15
C VAL A 82 -9.24 -10.63 -8.42
N PRO A 83 -9.20 -11.65 -7.54
CA PRO A 83 -10.34 -12.00 -6.72
C PRO A 83 -10.78 -10.81 -5.84
N HIS A 84 -12.07 -10.50 -5.83
CA HIS A 84 -12.61 -9.31 -5.13
C HIS A 84 -12.27 -9.26 -3.64
N GLU A 85 -12.20 -10.40 -2.97
CA GLU A 85 -11.83 -10.52 -1.56
C GLU A 85 -10.34 -10.25 -1.28
N THR A 86 -9.51 -10.17 -2.33
CA THR A 86 -8.09 -9.80 -2.26
C THR A 86 -7.82 -8.36 -2.69
N ASP A 87 -8.84 -7.66 -3.21
CA ASP A 87 -8.74 -6.28 -3.66
C ASP A 87 -8.78 -5.31 -2.46
N TYR A 88 -7.60 -5.09 -1.89
CA TYR A 88 -7.39 -4.30 -0.68
C TYR A 88 -7.93 -2.87 -0.81
N THR A 89 -7.66 -2.20 -1.93
CA THR A 89 -8.03 -0.79 -2.15
C THR A 89 -9.53 -0.64 -2.33
N MET A 90 -10.19 -1.51 -3.10
CA MET A 90 -11.65 -1.54 -3.20
C MET A 90 -12.33 -1.85 -1.85
N LEU A 91 -11.76 -2.75 -1.04
CA LEU A 91 -12.33 -3.08 0.27
C LEU A 91 -12.20 -1.91 1.26
N LEU A 92 -11.10 -1.17 1.25
CA LEU A 92 -10.97 0.04 2.07
C LEU A 92 -12.05 1.08 1.74
N GLU A 93 -12.27 1.37 0.47
CA GLU A 93 -13.32 2.30 0.04
C GLU A 93 -14.71 1.80 0.46
N ARG A 94 -15.00 0.51 0.26
CA ARG A 94 -16.29 -0.10 0.67
C ARG A 94 -16.55 0.07 2.16
N HIS A 95 -15.49 0.10 2.98
CA HIS A 95 -15.58 0.36 4.42
C HIS A 95 -15.53 1.85 4.79
N GLY A 96 -15.62 2.75 3.81
CA GLY A 96 -15.76 4.19 4.01
C GLY A 96 -14.45 4.93 4.31
N ILE A 97 -13.30 4.33 3.98
CA ILE A 97 -11.99 4.91 4.23
C ILE A 97 -11.38 5.43 2.92
N GLY A 98 -10.72 6.59 3.01
CA GLY A 98 -10.18 7.29 1.85
C GLY A 98 -11.18 8.27 1.23
N LEU A 99 -10.89 8.71 0.01
CA LEU A 99 -11.81 9.53 -0.78
C LEU A 99 -12.58 8.62 -1.75
N ALA A 100 -13.90 8.72 -1.76
CA ALA A 100 -14.74 7.92 -2.65
C ALA A 100 -14.43 8.20 -4.13
N HIS A 101 -14.43 7.17 -4.97
CA HIS A 101 -14.21 7.28 -6.42
C HIS A 101 -15.22 8.21 -7.08
N GLU A 102 -16.47 8.22 -6.61
CA GLU A 102 -17.50 9.15 -7.07
C GLU A 102 -17.04 10.59 -6.92
N LYS A 103 -16.46 10.94 -5.76
CA LYS A 103 -15.92 12.27 -5.49
C LYS A 103 -14.71 12.57 -6.37
N LEU A 104 -13.80 11.63 -6.52
CA LEU A 104 -12.62 11.80 -7.38
C LEU A 104 -12.98 11.95 -8.86
N ARG A 105 -14.16 11.50 -9.30
CA ARG A 105 -14.67 11.66 -10.66
C ARG A 105 -15.45 12.95 -10.90
N ALA A 106 -15.89 13.65 -9.84
CA ALA A 106 -16.80 14.79 -9.96
C ALA A 106 -16.20 16.06 -10.61
N ASP A 107 -14.91 16.07 -10.94
CA ASP A 107 -14.17 17.24 -11.48
C ASP A 107 -14.32 18.54 -10.65
N GLU A 108 -14.69 18.40 -9.38
CA GLU A 108 -14.82 19.50 -8.41
C GLU A 108 -13.56 19.62 -7.54
N PRO A 109 -13.10 20.85 -7.23
CA PRO A 109 -11.98 21.04 -6.31
C PRO A 109 -12.25 20.38 -4.94
N LEU A 110 -11.25 19.65 -4.44
CA LEU A 110 -11.27 19.05 -3.11
C LEU A 110 -11.27 20.14 -2.03
N THR A 111 -11.91 19.84 -0.91
CA THR A 111 -11.79 20.69 0.27
C THR A 111 -10.48 20.41 1.01
N GLU A 112 -10.09 21.33 1.89
CA GLU A 112 -8.96 21.09 2.78
C GLU A 112 -9.16 19.85 3.68
N GLN A 113 -10.40 19.61 4.12
CA GLN A 113 -10.73 18.42 4.90
C GLN A 113 -10.56 17.14 4.07
N ASP A 114 -10.83 17.18 2.76
CA ASP A 114 -10.57 16.04 1.88
C ASP A 114 -9.09 15.76 1.73
N ILE A 115 -8.25 16.81 1.63
CA ILE A 115 -6.79 16.65 1.61
C ILE A 115 -6.28 16.03 2.92
N ILE A 116 -6.82 16.45 4.07
CA ILE A 116 -6.50 15.83 5.36
C ILE A 116 -6.95 14.37 5.40
N THR A 117 -8.14 14.05 4.87
CA THR A 117 -8.65 12.68 4.78
C THR A 117 -7.77 11.80 3.91
N TYR A 118 -7.40 12.28 2.73
CA TYR A 118 -6.45 11.62 1.83
C TYR A 118 -5.10 11.36 2.52
N LEU A 119 -4.48 12.39 3.09
CA LEU A 119 -3.16 12.24 3.72
C LEU A 119 -3.20 11.30 4.93
N ALA A 120 -4.28 11.33 5.71
CA ALA A 120 -4.45 10.42 6.84
C ALA A 120 -4.67 8.97 6.38
N HIS A 121 -5.47 8.77 5.33
CA HIS A 121 -5.66 7.46 4.71
C HIS A 121 -4.33 6.93 4.16
N SER A 122 -3.68 7.70 3.29
CA SER A 122 -2.40 7.33 2.69
C SER A 122 -1.36 7.04 3.76
N ARG A 123 -1.22 7.86 4.81
CA ARG A 123 -0.28 7.58 5.92
C ARG A 123 -0.48 6.19 6.56
N VAL A 124 -1.71 5.71 6.66
CA VAL A 124 -2.02 4.38 7.22
C VAL A 124 -1.67 3.29 6.23
N THR A 125 -2.05 3.44 4.96
CA THR A 125 -1.73 2.46 3.91
C THR A 125 -0.23 2.42 3.61
N GLU A 126 0.45 3.55 3.54
CA GLU A 126 1.91 3.65 3.37
C GLU A 126 2.67 3.00 4.52
N GLN A 127 2.14 3.08 5.76
CA GLN A 127 2.76 2.37 6.88
C GLN A 127 2.65 0.87 6.70
N ARG A 128 1.52 0.38 6.19
CA ARG A 128 1.34 -1.04 5.89
C ARG A 128 2.28 -1.48 4.76
N ALA A 129 2.31 -0.73 3.68
CA ALA A 129 3.18 -0.97 2.53
C ALA A 129 4.65 -0.98 2.96
N ALA A 130 5.11 0.03 3.69
CA ALA A 130 6.48 0.09 4.23
C ALA A 130 6.80 -1.11 5.15
N ASP A 131 5.92 -1.47 6.10
CA ASP A 131 6.12 -2.63 6.98
C ASP A 131 6.27 -3.95 6.17
N GLN A 132 5.46 -4.13 5.12
CA GLN A 132 5.51 -5.30 4.23
C GLN A 132 6.76 -5.30 3.34
N MET A 133 7.09 -4.15 2.76
CA MET A 133 8.23 -3.99 1.88
C MET A 133 9.56 -4.12 2.61
N ASP A 134 9.65 -3.68 3.86
CA ASP A 134 10.81 -3.92 4.73
C ASP A 134 11.04 -5.42 4.96
N MET A 135 9.96 -6.16 5.22
CA MET A 135 10.01 -7.62 5.38
C MET A 135 10.45 -8.30 4.09
N LEU A 136 9.89 -7.91 2.94
CA LEU A 136 10.30 -8.44 1.63
C LEU A 136 11.75 -8.09 1.30
N ARG A 137 12.18 -6.85 1.56
CA ARG A 137 13.56 -6.39 1.34
C ARG A 137 14.54 -7.19 2.18
N LYS A 138 14.21 -7.46 3.44
CA LYS A 138 15.03 -8.28 4.34
C LYS A 138 15.26 -9.69 3.80
N TYR A 139 14.24 -10.34 3.23
CA TYR A 139 14.34 -11.73 2.80
C TYR A 139 14.74 -11.90 1.32
N PHE A 140 14.35 -10.96 0.46
CA PHE A 140 14.45 -11.08 -0.99
C PHE A 140 15.19 -9.93 -1.66
N GLY A 141 15.76 -8.98 -0.92
CA GLY A 141 16.53 -7.87 -1.51
C GLY A 141 17.75 -8.30 -2.34
N HIS A 142 18.24 -9.52 -2.15
CA HIS A 142 19.31 -10.12 -2.96
C HIS A 142 18.81 -11.23 -3.90
N HIS A 143 17.49 -11.45 -3.99
CA HIS A 143 16.95 -12.42 -4.92
C HIS A 143 17.25 -12.00 -6.36
N PRO A 144 17.79 -12.90 -7.22
CA PRO A 144 18.25 -12.53 -8.56
C PRO A 144 17.12 -11.98 -9.44
N GLU A 145 15.89 -12.44 -9.20
CA GLU A 145 14.74 -12.05 -10.01
C GLU A 145 14.00 -10.80 -9.50
N VAL A 146 13.65 -10.77 -8.20
CA VAL A 146 12.76 -9.75 -7.62
C VAL A 146 13.50 -8.73 -6.76
N GLY A 147 14.77 -8.97 -6.40
CA GLY A 147 15.46 -8.16 -5.39
C GLY A 147 15.62 -6.69 -5.79
N ARG A 148 15.80 -6.41 -7.09
CA ARG A 148 15.83 -5.04 -7.61
C ARG A 148 14.47 -4.34 -7.48
N ALA A 149 13.39 -5.03 -7.85
CA ALA A 149 12.02 -4.52 -7.73
C ALA A 149 11.68 -4.24 -6.27
N VAL A 150 11.92 -5.20 -5.38
CA VAL A 150 11.65 -5.08 -3.94
C VAL A 150 12.39 -3.90 -3.31
N LYS A 151 13.67 -3.69 -3.66
CA LYS A 151 14.44 -2.55 -3.16
C LYS A 151 13.93 -1.21 -3.66
N MET A 152 13.51 -1.14 -4.92
CA MET A 152 12.98 0.08 -5.52
C MET A 152 11.68 0.48 -4.84
N ILE A 153 10.70 -0.43 -4.82
CA ILE A 153 9.38 -0.22 -4.20
C ILE A 153 9.56 0.15 -2.73
N SER A 154 10.37 -0.62 -1.98
CA SER A 154 10.65 -0.32 -0.55
C SER A 154 11.19 1.09 -0.32
N ASN A 155 12.07 1.60 -1.18
CA ASN A 155 12.60 2.95 -1.04
C ASN A 155 11.56 4.02 -1.38
N ASP A 156 10.63 3.72 -2.28
CA ASP A 156 9.53 4.62 -2.63
C ASP A 156 8.49 4.67 -1.50
N GLU A 157 8.13 3.54 -0.89
CA GLU A 157 7.21 3.53 0.27
C GLU A 157 7.76 4.29 1.46
N ASP A 158 9.07 4.19 1.71
CA ASP A 158 9.74 5.00 2.73
C ASP A 158 9.57 6.51 2.44
N ASN A 159 9.55 6.91 1.17
CA ASN A 159 9.34 8.30 0.75
C ASN A 159 7.87 8.72 0.85
N HIS A 160 6.93 7.86 0.45
CA HIS A 160 5.49 8.09 0.58
C HIS A 160 5.10 8.26 2.04
N LEU A 161 5.58 7.37 2.91
CA LEU A 161 5.35 7.44 4.35
C LEU A 161 5.97 8.72 4.95
N ALA A 162 7.20 9.07 4.58
CA ALA A 162 7.84 10.30 5.03
C ALA A 162 7.05 11.55 4.60
N TYR A 163 6.61 11.59 3.35
CA TYR A 163 5.76 12.65 2.81
C TYR A 163 4.47 12.82 3.62
N CYS A 164 3.73 11.73 3.84
CA CYS A 164 2.48 11.76 4.60
C CYS A 164 2.69 12.27 6.03
N HIS A 165 3.75 11.80 6.69
CA HIS A 165 4.15 12.27 8.00
C HIS A 165 4.38 13.78 8.04
N GLU A 166 5.16 14.30 7.09
CA GLU A 166 5.53 15.70 7.03
C GLU A 166 4.33 16.61 6.74
N GLU A 167 3.50 16.28 5.75
CA GLU A 167 2.34 17.11 5.41
C GLU A 167 1.27 17.09 6.51
N LEU A 168 1.00 15.92 7.12
CA LEU A 168 0.08 15.87 8.26
C LEU A 168 0.59 16.67 9.46
N LEU A 169 1.90 16.67 9.72
CA LEU A 169 2.46 17.53 10.76
C LEU A 169 2.30 19.01 10.44
N ARG A 170 2.48 19.42 9.17
CA ARG A 170 2.22 20.81 8.75
C ARG A 170 0.75 21.21 8.96
N PHE A 171 -0.20 20.36 8.60
CA PHE A 171 -1.61 20.61 8.90
C PHE A 171 -1.90 20.61 10.41
N ALA A 172 -1.23 19.77 11.20
CA ALA A 172 -1.36 19.79 12.65
C ALA A 172 -0.87 21.12 13.25
N TYR A 173 0.26 21.65 12.79
CA TYR A 173 0.77 22.98 13.19
C TYR A 173 -0.17 24.11 12.77
N ALA A 174 -0.90 23.95 11.66
CA ALA A 174 -1.92 24.89 11.21
C ALA A 174 -3.25 24.77 11.99
N GLY A 175 -3.35 23.88 12.99
CA GLY A 175 -4.52 23.78 13.88
C GLY A 175 -5.41 22.56 13.65
N HIS A 176 -5.11 21.69 12.68
CA HIS A 176 -5.96 20.54 12.33
C HIS A 176 -5.70 19.27 13.16
N GLY A 177 -4.87 19.36 14.21
CA GLY A 177 -4.38 18.18 14.95
C GLY A 177 -5.47 17.23 15.45
N ARG A 178 -6.62 17.74 15.94
CA ARG A 178 -7.73 16.89 16.40
C ARG A 178 -8.44 16.16 15.25
N ALA A 179 -8.65 16.84 14.12
CA ALA A 179 -9.26 16.25 12.94
C ALA A 179 -8.36 15.13 12.40
N ILE A 180 -7.06 15.40 12.27
CA ILE A 180 -6.05 14.42 11.83
C ILE A 180 -6.04 13.20 12.75
N GLN A 181 -5.97 13.38 14.07
CA GLN A 181 -5.96 12.25 15.03
C GLN A 181 -7.20 11.38 14.92
N ARG A 182 -8.38 11.99 14.79
CA ARG A 182 -9.65 11.26 14.61
C ARG A 182 -9.60 10.46 13.31
N THR A 183 -9.27 11.09 12.19
CA THR A 183 -9.25 10.45 10.88
C THR A 183 -8.20 9.33 10.82
N LEU A 184 -6.99 9.54 11.34
CA LEU A 184 -5.95 8.51 11.42
C LEU A 184 -6.43 7.29 12.21
N ARG A 185 -7.08 7.52 13.37
CA ARG A 185 -7.59 6.42 14.20
C ARG A 185 -8.69 5.64 13.49
N GLU A 186 -9.62 6.34 12.84
CA GLU A 186 -10.69 5.71 12.06
C GLU A 186 -10.12 4.86 10.92
N CYS A 187 -9.23 5.44 10.12
CA CYS A 187 -8.53 4.75 9.04
C CYS A 187 -7.78 3.52 9.55
N ALA A 188 -6.96 3.66 10.61
CA ALA A 188 -6.17 2.56 11.14
C ALA A 188 -7.03 1.39 11.64
N LEU A 189 -8.14 1.67 12.35
CA LEU A 189 -8.97 0.59 12.90
C LEU A 189 -9.74 -0.18 11.84
N VAL A 190 -10.15 0.49 10.76
CA VAL A 190 -10.78 -0.16 9.62
C VAL A 190 -9.74 -0.91 8.80
N GLU A 191 -8.60 -0.29 8.50
CA GLU A 191 -7.51 -0.92 7.75
C GLU A 191 -7.04 -2.22 8.39
N ILE A 192 -6.90 -2.27 9.72
CA ILE A 192 -6.51 -3.51 10.43
C ILE A 192 -7.51 -4.65 10.18
N GLY A 193 -8.80 -4.32 10.08
CA GLY A 193 -9.85 -5.29 9.75
C GLY A 193 -9.76 -5.75 8.30
N VAL A 194 -9.66 -4.82 7.36
CA VAL A 194 -9.54 -5.11 5.93
C VAL A 194 -8.27 -5.92 5.64
N TYR A 195 -7.13 -5.53 6.21
CA TYR A 195 -5.86 -6.21 6.06
C TYR A 195 -5.91 -7.66 6.56
N ARG A 196 -6.61 -7.92 7.67
CA ARG A 196 -6.86 -9.29 8.14
C ARG A 196 -7.64 -10.09 7.09
N ASP A 197 -8.74 -9.56 6.59
CA ASP A 197 -9.63 -10.27 5.68
C ASP A 197 -8.95 -10.54 4.34
N VAL A 198 -8.26 -9.55 3.78
CA VAL A 198 -7.43 -9.69 2.58
C VAL A 198 -6.31 -10.70 2.81
N SER A 199 -5.61 -10.65 3.95
CA SER A 199 -4.54 -11.62 4.25
C SER A 199 -5.07 -13.05 4.30
N LEU A 200 -6.25 -13.27 4.90
CA LEU A 200 -6.89 -14.59 4.94
C LEU A 200 -7.26 -15.06 3.54
N ALA A 201 -7.88 -14.19 2.74
CA ALA A 201 -8.26 -14.48 1.37
C ALA A 201 -7.03 -14.84 0.50
N VAL A 202 -5.98 -14.01 0.53
CA VAL A 202 -4.73 -14.28 -0.20
C VAL A 202 -4.14 -15.62 0.24
N MET A 203 -4.06 -15.91 1.54
CA MET A 203 -3.55 -17.20 2.01
C MET A 203 -4.43 -18.39 1.59
N GLU A 204 -5.74 -18.22 1.49
CA GLU A 204 -6.63 -19.25 0.99
C GLU A 204 -6.37 -19.56 -0.49
N HIS A 205 -6.28 -18.52 -1.33
CA HIS A 205 -5.95 -18.68 -2.76
C HIS A 205 -4.56 -19.32 -2.94
N MET A 206 -3.55 -18.82 -2.23
CA MET A 206 -2.19 -19.39 -2.28
C MET A 206 -2.19 -20.84 -1.79
N GLY A 207 -2.93 -21.15 -0.72
CA GLY A 207 -3.03 -22.51 -0.19
C GLY A 207 -3.69 -23.49 -1.15
N ARG A 208 -4.68 -23.05 -1.94
CA ARG A 208 -5.28 -23.87 -3.00
C ARG A 208 -4.31 -24.14 -4.15
N ILE A 209 -3.63 -23.10 -4.64
CA ILE A 209 -2.66 -23.22 -5.75
C ILE A 209 -1.48 -24.10 -5.34
N LEU A 210 -0.90 -23.83 -4.17
CA LEU A 210 0.29 -24.51 -3.64
C LEU A 210 -0.04 -25.83 -2.90
N ARG A 211 -1.32 -26.21 -2.84
CA ARG A 211 -1.82 -27.43 -2.19
C ARG A 211 -1.32 -27.60 -0.75
N TRP A 212 -1.40 -26.53 0.04
CA TRP A 212 -0.98 -26.58 1.43
C TRP A 212 -1.82 -27.57 2.25
N SER A 213 -1.18 -28.23 3.22
CA SER A 213 -1.89 -29.10 4.15
C SER A 213 -2.89 -28.30 5.01
N PRO A 214 -3.99 -28.91 5.46
CA PRO A 214 -4.95 -28.24 6.35
C PRO A 214 -4.29 -27.68 7.62
N THR A 215 -3.28 -28.37 8.13
CA THR A 215 -2.49 -27.91 9.28
C THR A 215 -1.77 -26.60 8.98
N LYS A 216 -1.05 -26.52 7.85
CA LYS A 216 -0.35 -25.30 7.45
C LYS A 216 -1.32 -24.12 7.26
N ALA A 217 -2.42 -24.35 6.55
CA ALA A 217 -3.44 -23.32 6.32
C ALA A 217 -4.02 -22.79 7.65
N ARG A 218 -4.38 -23.67 8.58
CA ARG A 218 -4.89 -23.27 9.90
C ARG A 218 -3.85 -22.54 10.74
N THR A 219 -2.59 -22.94 10.69
CA THR A 219 -1.51 -22.23 11.40
C THR A 219 -1.30 -20.82 10.85
N LEU A 220 -1.34 -20.63 9.52
CA LEU A 220 -1.24 -19.31 8.90
C LEU A 220 -2.43 -18.43 9.27
N ALA A 221 -3.66 -18.96 9.20
CA ALA A 221 -4.86 -18.25 9.62
C ALA A 221 -4.80 -17.83 11.09
N ALA A 222 -4.36 -18.72 11.98
CA ALA A 222 -4.15 -18.40 13.40
C ALA A 222 -3.12 -17.28 13.60
N GLY A 223 -2.04 -17.27 12.81
CA GLY A 223 -1.06 -16.19 12.80
C GLY A 223 -1.66 -14.84 12.40
N ILE A 224 -2.50 -14.82 11.35
CA ILE A 224 -3.21 -13.62 10.89
C ILE A 224 -4.17 -13.10 11.97
N HIS A 225 -4.96 -13.98 12.60
CA HIS A 225 -5.85 -13.58 13.69
C HIS A 225 -5.07 -13.07 14.92
N GLY A 226 -3.92 -13.68 15.22
CA GLY A 226 -3.03 -13.21 16.29
C GLY A 226 -2.49 -11.81 16.03
N LEU A 227 -2.00 -11.55 14.82
CA LEU A 227 -1.55 -10.23 14.40
C LEU A 227 -2.68 -9.20 14.48
N HIS A 228 -3.86 -9.53 13.94
CA HIS A 228 -5.04 -8.68 14.04
C HIS A 228 -5.39 -8.36 15.51
N GLY A 229 -5.36 -9.35 16.41
CA GLY A 229 -5.58 -9.15 17.84
C GLY A 229 -4.57 -8.19 18.47
N PHE A 230 -3.28 -8.37 18.16
CA PHE A 230 -2.21 -7.47 18.61
C PHE A 230 -2.43 -6.03 18.10
N GLU A 231 -2.76 -5.88 16.82
CA GLU A 231 -2.99 -4.57 16.21
C GLU A 231 -4.19 -3.86 16.82
N ARG A 232 -5.28 -4.58 17.06
CA ARG A 232 -6.49 -4.06 17.72
C ARG A 232 -6.25 -3.57 19.15
N VAL A 233 -5.41 -4.26 19.92
CA VAL A 233 -5.16 -3.93 21.34
C VAL A 233 -4.18 -2.75 21.49
N GLY A 234 -3.14 -2.68 20.66
CA GLY A 234 -2.13 -1.63 20.80
C GLY A 234 -1.27 -1.36 19.57
N GLY A 235 -1.14 -2.33 18.66
CA GLY A 235 -0.32 -2.17 17.47
C GLY A 235 -0.79 -1.04 16.54
N TRP A 236 -2.08 -0.67 16.56
CA TRP A 236 -2.63 0.45 15.79
C TRP A 236 -1.99 1.80 16.12
N ARG A 237 -1.40 1.96 17.32
CA ARG A 237 -0.74 3.21 17.72
C ARG A 237 0.38 3.60 16.76
N ARG A 238 1.07 2.62 16.19
CA ARG A 238 2.14 2.88 15.21
C ARG A 238 1.63 3.46 13.90
N MET A 239 0.36 3.22 13.55
CA MET A 239 -0.29 3.70 12.32
C MET A 239 -0.83 5.13 12.46
N VAL A 240 -0.98 5.63 13.68
CA VAL A 240 -1.53 6.97 13.94
C VAL A 240 -0.50 7.94 14.52
N SER A 241 0.67 7.44 14.92
CA SER A 241 1.72 8.26 15.52
C SER A 241 2.44 9.04 14.43
N LEU A 242 2.41 10.37 14.52
CA LEU A 242 3.15 11.24 13.63
C LEU A 242 4.49 11.63 14.26
N LYS A 243 5.57 11.43 13.52
CA LYS A 243 6.94 11.90 13.81
C LYS A 243 7.50 12.62 12.59
N MET A 244 8.32 13.65 12.80
CA MET A 244 9.04 14.29 11.69
C MET A 244 9.97 13.25 11.04
N PRO A 245 9.89 13.01 9.72
CA PRO A 245 10.76 12.05 9.05
C PRO A 245 12.22 12.57 9.03
N GLN A 246 13.16 11.64 8.92
CA GLN A 246 14.58 11.98 8.75
C GLN A 246 14.83 12.61 7.38
N ARG A 247 14.27 12.02 6.33
CA ARG A 247 14.25 12.59 4.98
C ARG A 247 13.07 13.55 4.88
N ARG A 248 13.37 14.85 4.78
CA ARG A 248 12.37 15.90 4.53
C ARG A 248 12.17 16.09 3.03
N ASP A 249 10.98 16.54 2.68
CA ASP A 249 10.57 16.81 1.31
C ASP A 249 10.85 15.63 0.38
N ALA A 250 10.52 14.41 0.84
CA ALA A 250 10.86 13.17 0.14
C ALA A 250 10.29 13.11 -1.29
N LEU A 251 9.14 13.76 -1.51
CA LEU A 251 8.49 13.92 -2.81
C LEU A 251 8.66 15.32 -3.42
N GLY A 252 9.53 16.17 -2.85
CA GLY A 252 9.96 17.42 -3.46
C GLY A 252 10.87 17.15 -4.65
N GLY A 253 10.49 17.60 -5.84
CA GLY A 253 11.23 17.37 -7.09
C GLY A 253 10.53 16.39 -8.04
N PRO A 254 10.95 16.36 -9.33
CA PRO A 254 10.29 15.57 -10.36
C PRO A 254 10.34 14.07 -10.04
N ALA A 255 9.34 13.31 -10.52
CA ALA A 255 9.34 11.86 -10.41
C ALA A 255 10.60 11.28 -11.08
N THR A 256 11.23 10.31 -10.44
CA THR A 256 12.45 9.70 -10.98
C THR A 256 12.04 8.62 -11.97
N SER A 257 12.47 8.73 -13.23
CA SER A 257 12.22 7.68 -14.22
C SER A 257 12.88 6.36 -13.79
N ALA A 258 12.11 5.26 -13.75
CA ALA A 258 12.69 3.94 -13.53
C ALA A 258 13.67 3.62 -14.67
N PRO A 259 14.86 3.05 -14.38
CA PRO A 259 15.63 2.44 -15.44
C PRO A 259 14.85 1.22 -15.95
N GLU A 260 14.78 1.06 -17.28
CA GLU A 260 14.05 -0.04 -17.92
C GLU A 260 14.44 -1.38 -17.26
N PHE A 261 13.42 -2.12 -16.81
CA PHE A 261 13.57 -3.50 -16.37
C PHE A 261 13.67 -4.35 -17.64
N ALA A 262 14.89 -4.48 -18.17
CA ALA A 262 15.25 -5.49 -19.15
C ALA A 262 15.39 -6.87 -18.50
#